data_AF-A0A8C2LCP6-F1
#
_entry.id   AF-A0A8C2LCP6-F1
#
_cell.length_a   1.000
_cell.length_b   1.000
_cell.length_c   1.000
_cell.angle_alpha   90.00
_cell.angle_beta   90.00
_cell.angle_gamma   90.00
#
_symmetry.space_group_name_H-M   'P 1'
#
loop_
_entity.id
_entity.type
_entity.pdbx_description
1 polymer ?
#
loop_
_entity_poly.entity_id
_entity_poly.type
_entity_poly.pdbx_seq_one_letter_code
_entity_poly.pdbx_strand_id
1 'polypeptide(L)'
;MTYKEKMKELSVLSLICSCFYSQPHPNTIYQYGDMEVKQLDKRASGQSFEVILKSPSDLSPESPVLSSPPKRKDASLEELQKRLEAAEERRKTQEAQVLKQLAERREHEREVLHKALEENNNFSRLAEEKLNYKMELSKEIREAHLAALRERLREKELHAAEVRRNKEQREEMSG
;
A
#
# COMPACT_ATOMS: atom_id res chain seq x y z
N MET A 1 54.53 50.84 -36.43
CA MET A 1 54.15 50.55 -37.83
C MET A 1 55.34 50.13 -38.69
N THR A 2 56.52 50.74 -38.52
CA THR A 2 57.73 50.50 -39.32
C THR A 2 58.44 49.15 -39.14
N TYR A 3 58.37 48.50 -37.97
CA TYR A 3 59.02 47.19 -37.77
C TYR A 3 58.31 46.04 -38.51
N LYS A 4 56.97 46.08 -38.54
CA LYS A 4 56.14 45.06 -39.21
C LYS A 4 56.29 45.12 -40.74
N GLU A 5 56.48 46.31 -41.29
CA GLU A 5 56.76 46.51 -42.73
C GLU A 5 58.16 46.04 -43.10
N LYS A 6 59.17 46.35 -42.29
CA LYS A 6 60.54 45.85 -42.53
C LYS A 6 60.66 44.33 -42.41
N MET A 7 59.88 43.71 -41.54
CA MET A 7 59.82 42.24 -41.41
C MET A 7 59.15 41.55 -42.61
N LYS A 8 58.40 42.26 -43.46
CA LYS A 8 57.84 41.70 -44.70
C LYS A 8 58.86 41.66 -45.84
N GLU A 9 59.82 42.58 -45.85
CA GLU A 9 60.84 42.70 -46.91
C GLU A 9 62.04 41.77 -46.69
N LEU A 10 62.21 41.24 -45.48
CA LEU A 10 63.27 40.28 -45.17
C LEU A 10 62.74 38.83 -45.30
N SER A 11 63.10 38.21 -46.43
CA SER A 11 63.45 36.79 -46.59
C SER A 11 62.58 35.73 -45.89
N VAL A 12 61.82 35.00 -46.72
CA VAL A 12 61.11 33.70 -46.53
C VAL A 12 60.07 33.60 -45.39
N LEU A 13 60.22 34.31 -44.28
CA LEU A 13 59.26 34.31 -43.17
C LEU A 13 57.89 34.89 -43.57
N SER A 14 57.87 35.81 -44.54
CA SER A 14 56.64 36.31 -45.16
C SER A 14 55.89 35.25 -45.97
N LEU A 15 56.58 34.20 -46.43
CA LEU A 15 56.04 33.08 -47.16
C LEU A 15 55.55 31.95 -46.23
N ILE A 16 56.16 31.82 -45.05
CA ILE A 16 55.91 30.72 -44.10
C ILE A 16 54.83 31.10 -43.06
N CYS A 17 54.64 32.39 -42.75
CA CYS A 17 53.74 32.83 -41.68
C CYS A 17 52.53 33.61 -42.22
N SER A 18 51.36 32.97 -42.26
CA SER A 18 50.09 33.54 -42.70
C SER A 18 49.58 34.70 -41.83
N CYS A 19 50.15 34.90 -40.63
CA CYS A 19 49.81 35.99 -39.71
C CYS A 19 50.24 37.39 -40.22
N PHE A 20 51.18 37.48 -41.17
CA PHE A 20 51.67 38.76 -41.70
C PHE A 20 50.95 39.23 -42.97
N TYR A 21 50.28 38.31 -43.68
CA TYR A 21 49.41 38.58 -44.82
C TYR A 21 47.98 38.15 -44.50
N SER A 22 47.30 38.91 -43.64
CA SER A 22 45.85 38.85 -43.54
C SER A 22 45.23 39.59 -44.73
N GLN A 23 45.43 39.08 -45.95
CA GLN A 23 44.52 39.39 -47.06
C GLN A 23 43.24 38.59 -46.78
N PRO A 24 42.09 39.25 -46.50
CA PRO A 24 40.84 38.53 -46.43
C PRO A 24 40.49 38.15 -47.86
N HIS A 25 40.83 36.93 -48.29
CA HIS A 25 40.33 36.43 -49.57
C HIS A 25 38.80 36.38 -49.48
N PRO A 26 38.08 37.18 -50.28
CA PRO A 26 36.63 37.14 -50.28
C PRO A 26 36.20 35.79 -50.88
N ASN A 27 35.40 35.04 -50.12
CA ASN A 27 34.66 33.85 -50.57
C ASN A 27 35.43 32.91 -51.50
N THR A 28 36.28 32.06 -50.92
CA THR A 28 37.02 31.04 -51.67
C THR A 28 36.57 29.67 -51.20
N ILE A 29 35.69 29.04 -51.99
CA ILE A 29 35.61 27.58 -52.05
C ILE A 29 36.99 27.14 -52.57
N TYR A 30 37.76 26.42 -51.74
CA TYR A 30 39.02 25.83 -52.16
C TYR A 30 38.72 24.41 -52.64
N GLN A 31 38.89 24.17 -53.94
CA GLN A 31 38.85 22.82 -54.53
C GLN A 31 40.29 22.34 -54.71
N TYR A 32 40.66 21.28 -53.98
CA TYR A 32 41.93 20.56 -54.13
C TYR A 32 41.61 19.12 -54.53
N GLY A 33 41.65 18.83 -55.84
CA GLY A 33 41.24 17.52 -56.36
C GLY A 33 39.81 17.17 -55.93
N ASP A 34 39.61 15.98 -55.36
CA ASP A 34 38.32 15.50 -54.85
C ASP A 34 37.88 16.14 -53.52
N MET A 35 38.68 17.05 -52.94
CA MET A 35 38.38 17.71 -51.66
C MET A 35 37.88 19.14 -51.85
N GLU A 36 36.65 19.40 -51.43
CA GLU A 36 36.03 20.72 -51.36
C GLU A 36 35.93 21.19 -49.91
N VAL A 37 36.44 22.38 -49.61
CA VAL A 37 36.35 22.99 -48.28
C VAL A 37 35.43 24.21 -48.32
N LYS A 38 34.31 24.14 -47.61
CA LYS A 38 33.33 25.22 -47.47
C LYS A 38 33.47 25.88 -46.10
N GLN A 39 33.91 27.13 -46.06
CA GLN A 39 34.02 27.87 -44.81
C GLN A 39 32.63 28.17 -44.23
N LEU A 40 32.45 27.93 -42.93
CA LEU A 40 31.20 28.21 -42.23
C LEU A 40 31.33 29.53 -41.44
N ASP A 41 31.95 29.50 -40.27
CA ASP A 41 32.08 30.65 -39.38
C ASP A 41 33.53 30.93 -39.02
N LYS A 42 33.88 32.21 -38.86
CA LYS A 42 35.12 32.67 -38.22
C LYS A 42 34.77 33.53 -37.03
N ARG A 43 35.29 33.17 -35.86
CA ARG A 43 35.13 33.92 -34.60
C ARG A 43 36.50 34.14 -33.98
N ALA A 44 36.60 35.05 -33.00
CA ALA A 44 37.86 35.30 -32.30
C ALA A 44 38.45 34.04 -31.64
N SER A 45 37.60 33.07 -31.27
CA SER A 45 37.99 31.80 -30.67
C SER A 45 38.40 30.71 -31.66
N GLY A 46 38.24 30.93 -32.98
CA GLY A 46 38.60 29.94 -33.99
C GLY A 46 37.75 30.01 -35.25
N GLN A 47 37.97 29.04 -36.13
CA GLN A 47 37.31 28.94 -37.43
C GLN A 47 36.69 27.56 -37.61
N SER A 48 35.49 27.50 -38.19
CA SER A 48 34.83 26.28 -38.62
C SER A 48 34.69 26.22 -40.15
N PHE A 49 34.75 25.02 -40.67
CA PHE A 49 34.59 24.71 -42.09
C PHE A 49 34.06 23.29 -42.25
N GLU A 50 33.34 23.08 -43.34
CA GLU A 50 32.87 21.77 -43.80
C GLU A 50 33.85 21.27 -44.87
N VAL A 51 34.31 20.02 -44.75
CA VAL A 51 35.18 19.36 -45.73
C VAL A 51 34.38 18.25 -46.40
N ILE A 52 34.24 18.33 -47.71
CA ILE A 52 33.52 17.39 -48.55
C ILE A 52 34.56 16.66 -49.40
N LEU A 53 34.76 15.37 -49.14
CA LEU A 53 35.73 14.53 -49.86
C LEU A 53 35.14 13.82 -51.09
N LYS A 54 33.81 13.74 -51.17
CA LYS A 54 33.02 13.19 -52.29
C LYS A 54 31.67 13.87 -52.29
N SER A 55 31.13 14.16 -53.47
CA SER A 55 29.78 14.71 -53.53
C SER A 55 28.77 13.66 -53.03
N PRO A 56 27.66 14.06 -52.38
CA PRO A 56 26.61 13.12 -51.99
C PRO A 56 26.09 12.29 -53.17
N SER A 57 26.23 12.80 -54.39
CA SER A 57 25.86 12.14 -55.65
C SER A 57 26.78 10.98 -56.06
N ASP A 58 28.03 10.94 -55.55
CA ASP A 58 29.02 9.87 -55.83
C ASP A 58 28.89 8.68 -54.86
N LEU A 59 28.00 8.78 -53.88
CA LEU A 59 27.61 7.66 -53.03
C LEU A 59 26.63 6.80 -53.82
N SER A 60 26.99 5.54 -54.06
CA SER A 60 26.06 4.51 -54.52
C SER A 60 24.77 4.60 -53.68
N PRO A 61 23.56 4.49 -54.29
CA PRO A 61 22.27 4.60 -53.59
C PRO A 61 22.06 3.57 -52.47
N GLU A 62 23.02 2.69 -52.25
CA GLU A 62 23.01 1.58 -51.31
C GLU A 62 23.65 1.90 -49.94
N SER A 63 24.13 3.14 -49.71
CA SER A 63 24.54 3.53 -48.35
C SER A 63 23.32 3.50 -47.43
N PRO A 64 23.31 2.74 -46.31
CA PRO A 64 22.18 2.71 -45.42
C PRO A 64 21.93 4.12 -44.93
N VAL A 65 20.77 4.69 -45.29
CA VAL A 65 20.26 5.88 -44.64
C VAL A 65 20.26 5.55 -43.15
N LEU A 66 21.12 6.19 -42.36
CA LEU A 66 21.06 6.13 -40.91
C LEU A 66 19.75 6.80 -40.52
N SER A 67 18.66 6.03 -40.60
CA SER A 67 17.34 6.41 -40.15
C SER A 67 17.49 6.79 -38.70
N SER A 68 17.47 8.10 -38.42
CA SER A 68 17.27 8.61 -37.07
C SER A 68 16.10 7.83 -36.46
N PRO A 69 16.18 7.41 -35.18
CA PRO A 69 15.06 6.75 -34.53
C PRO A 69 13.79 7.55 -34.80
N PRO A 70 12.65 6.91 -35.15
CA PRO A 70 11.43 7.63 -35.48
C PRO A 70 11.15 8.62 -34.36
N LYS A 71 11.09 9.92 -34.69
CA LYS A 71 10.77 10.97 -33.73
C LYS A 71 9.42 10.60 -33.12
N ARG A 72 9.44 10.02 -31.93
CA ARG A 72 8.21 9.75 -31.20
C ARG A 72 7.60 11.12 -30.93
N LYS A 73 6.31 11.27 -31.20
CA LYS A 73 5.58 12.47 -30.79
C LYS A 73 5.78 12.63 -29.29
N ASP A 74 6.28 13.77 -28.87
CA ASP A 74 6.38 14.10 -27.45
C ASP A 74 4.98 14.03 -26.85
N ALA A 75 4.83 13.29 -25.75
CA ALA A 75 3.54 13.17 -25.08
C ALA A 75 3.05 14.56 -24.65
N SER A 76 1.77 14.83 -24.84
CA SER A 76 1.20 16.13 -24.43
C SER A 76 1.19 16.25 -22.90
N LEU A 77 1.13 17.48 -22.39
CA LEU A 77 1.04 17.74 -20.95
C LEU A 77 -0.15 16.99 -20.31
N GLU A 78 -1.28 16.99 -21.00
CA GLU A 78 -2.52 16.31 -20.61
C GLU A 78 -2.31 14.78 -20.48
N GLU A 79 -1.63 14.17 -21.47
CA GLU A 79 -1.34 12.73 -21.47
C GLU A 79 -0.40 12.35 -20.33
N LEU A 80 0.58 13.20 -20.01
CA LEU A 80 1.49 13.00 -18.88
C LEU A 80 0.75 13.11 -17.54
N GLN A 81 -0.10 14.14 -17.37
CA GLN A 81 -0.94 14.31 -16.19
C GLN A 81 -1.85 13.10 -15.97
N LYS A 82 -2.55 12.65 -17.01
CA LYS A 82 -3.42 11.48 -16.94
C LYS A 82 -2.67 10.21 -16.53
N ARG A 83 -1.42 10.03 -16.98
CA ARG A 83 -0.58 8.89 -16.56
C ARG A 83 -0.19 8.97 -15.09
N LEU A 84 0.11 10.17 -14.59
CA LEU A 84 0.44 10.41 -13.17
C LEU A 84 -0.79 10.17 -12.28
N GLU A 85 -1.95 10.71 -12.66
CA GLU A 85 -3.21 10.49 -11.95
C GLU A 85 -3.59 9.01 -11.91
N ALA A 86 -3.46 8.29 -13.03
CA ALA A 86 -3.73 6.86 -13.06
C ALA A 86 -2.77 6.07 -12.14
N ALA A 87 -1.53 6.50 -11.99
CA ALA A 87 -0.59 5.89 -11.04
C ALA A 87 -0.95 6.21 -9.58
N GLU A 88 -1.43 7.42 -9.32
CA GLU A 88 -1.94 7.82 -8.01
C GLU A 88 -3.19 7.05 -7.61
N GLU A 89 -4.16 6.89 -8.51
CA GLU A 89 -5.37 6.13 -8.23
C GLU A 89 -5.08 4.65 -7.96
N ARG A 90 -4.10 4.06 -8.67
CA ARG A 90 -3.63 2.69 -8.34
C ARG A 90 -3.04 2.61 -6.94
N ARG A 91 -2.24 3.60 -6.53
CA ARG A 91 -1.67 3.67 -5.17
C ARG A 91 -2.78 3.80 -4.12
N LYS A 92 -3.71 4.73 -4.31
CA LYS A 92 -4.86 4.91 -3.41
C LYS A 92 -5.72 3.67 -3.31
N THR A 93 -5.95 2.97 -4.42
CA THR A 93 -6.74 1.73 -4.44
C THR A 93 -6.06 0.63 -3.62
N GLN A 94 -4.73 0.46 -3.78
CA GLN A 94 -3.97 -0.50 -2.98
C GLN A 94 -4.00 -0.15 -1.50
N GLU A 95 -3.79 1.13 -1.17
CA GLU A 95 -3.86 1.61 0.21
C GLU A 95 -5.24 1.36 0.83
N ALA A 96 -6.32 1.71 0.11
CA ALA A 96 -7.68 1.46 0.57
C ALA A 96 -7.96 -0.03 0.79
N GLN A 97 -7.45 -0.91 -0.07
CA GLN A 97 -7.58 -2.36 0.11
C GLN A 97 -6.85 -2.85 1.37
N VAL A 98 -5.64 -2.35 1.63
CA VAL A 98 -4.90 -2.68 2.86
C VAL A 98 -5.63 -2.16 4.10
N LEU A 99 -6.11 -0.92 4.07
CA LEU A 99 -6.88 -0.33 5.17
C LEU A 99 -8.17 -1.11 5.45
N LYS A 100 -8.87 -1.56 4.40
CA LYS A 100 -10.06 -2.42 4.54
C LYS A 100 -9.72 -3.73 5.25
N GLN A 101 -8.67 -4.43 4.83
CA GLN A 101 -8.25 -5.68 5.49
C GLN A 101 -7.83 -5.46 6.94
N LEU A 102 -7.19 -4.34 7.26
CA LEU A 102 -6.84 -3.99 8.63
C LEU A 102 -8.09 -3.69 9.46
N ALA A 103 -9.08 -2.99 8.91
CA ALA A 103 -10.35 -2.73 9.57
C ALA A 103 -11.11 -4.02 9.88
N GLU A 104 -11.20 -4.94 8.90
CA GLU A 104 -11.81 -6.27 9.06
C GLU A 104 -11.11 -7.07 10.18
N ARG A 105 -9.77 -7.07 10.24
CA ARG A 105 -9.03 -7.74 11.33
C ARG A 105 -9.34 -7.14 12.70
N ARG A 106 -9.39 -5.80 12.80
CA ARG A 106 -9.72 -5.12 14.06
C ARG A 106 -11.16 -5.38 14.50
N GLU A 107 -12.08 -5.53 13.56
CA GLU A 107 -13.45 -5.93 13.86
C GLU A 107 -13.49 -7.35 14.40
N HIS A 108 -12.81 -8.29 13.75
CA HIS A 108 -12.71 -9.65 14.22
C HIS A 108 -12.09 -9.76 15.63
N GLU A 109 -11.04 -8.98 15.93
CA GLU A 109 -10.46 -8.90 17.28
C GLU A 109 -11.50 -8.47 18.33
N ARG A 110 -12.35 -7.48 18.00
CA ARG A 110 -13.43 -7.04 18.90
C ARG A 110 -14.49 -8.12 19.09
N GLU A 111 -14.88 -8.80 18.02
CA GLU A 111 -15.86 -9.90 18.06
C GLU A 111 -15.36 -11.04 18.95
N VAL A 112 -14.09 -11.43 18.81
CA VAL A 112 -13.49 -12.49 19.62
C VAL A 112 -13.49 -12.13 21.11
N LEU A 113 -13.10 -10.90 21.45
CA LEU A 113 -13.12 -10.42 22.83
C LEU A 113 -14.54 -10.37 23.39
N HIS A 114 -15.49 -9.87 22.60
CA HIS A 114 -16.90 -9.82 23.00
C HIS A 114 -17.45 -11.23 23.26
N LYS A 115 -17.21 -12.16 22.33
CA LYS A 115 -17.64 -13.55 22.46
C LYS A 115 -17.05 -14.24 23.68
N ALA A 116 -15.77 -14.00 23.98
CA ALA A 116 -15.15 -14.56 25.19
C ALA A 116 -15.82 -14.04 26.47
N LEU A 117 -16.19 -12.76 26.52
CA LEU A 117 -16.93 -12.19 27.65
C LEU A 117 -18.35 -12.77 27.75
N GLU A 118 -19.06 -12.89 26.63
CA GLU A 118 -20.40 -13.47 26.58
C GLU A 118 -20.41 -14.93 27.05
N GLU A 119 -19.47 -15.74 26.58
CA GLU A 119 -19.35 -17.14 26.98
C GLU A 119 -19.05 -17.27 28.48
N ASN A 120 -18.17 -16.43 29.03
CA ASN A 120 -17.87 -16.40 30.46
C ASN A 120 -19.09 -16.02 31.30
N ASN A 121 -19.84 -15.01 30.87
CA ASN A 121 -21.07 -14.58 31.53
C ASN A 121 -22.15 -15.67 31.47
N ASN A 122 -22.29 -16.33 30.31
CA ASN A 122 -23.25 -17.41 30.13
C ASN A 122 -22.91 -18.62 31.02
N PHE A 123 -21.63 -18.97 31.15
CA PHE A 123 -21.19 -20.02 32.06
C PHE A 123 -21.53 -19.71 33.51
N SER A 124 -21.23 -18.48 33.96
CA SER A 124 -21.55 -18.03 35.32
C SER A 124 -23.04 -18.09 35.61
N ARG A 125 -23.87 -17.59 34.69
CA ARG A 125 -25.34 -17.63 34.81
C ARG A 125 -25.86 -19.07 34.87
N LEU A 126 -25.42 -19.95 33.98
CA LEU A 126 -25.87 -21.34 33.96
C LEU A 126 -25.46 -22.09 35.23
N ALA A 127 -24.27 -21.81 35.76
CA ALA A 127 -23.81 -22.39 37.02
C ALA A 127 -24.67 -21.91 38.20
N GLU A 128 -25.01 -20.63 38.24
CA GLU A 128 -25.90 -20.04 39.25
C GLU A 128 -27.31 -20.63 39.18
N GLU A 129 -27.92 -20.69 38.00
CA GLU A 129 -29.25 -21.29 37.79
C GLU A 129 -29.29 -22.75 38.27
N LYS A 130 -28.27 -23.55 37.92
CA LYS A 130 -28.17 -24.94 38.36
C LYS A 130 -28.01 -25.07 39.87
N LEU A 131 -27.24 -24.18 40.49
CA LEU A 131 -27.07 -24.18 41.94
C LEU A 131 -28.39 -23.84 42.64
N ASN A 132 -29.05 -22.76 42.21
CA ASN A 132 -30.33 -22.33 42.76
C ASN A 132 -31.40 -23.42 42.63
N TYR A 133 -31.49 -24.07 41.47
CA TYR A 133 -32.39 -25.21 41.27
C TYR A 133 -32.12 -26.34 42.26
N LYS A 134 -30.86 -26.73 42.45
CA LYS A 134 -30.50 -27.79 43.41
C LYS A 134 -30.79 -27.39 44.85
N MET A 135 -30.60 -26.13 45.21
CA MET A 135 -30.88 -25.62 46.55
C MET A 135 -32.38 -25.65 46.86
N GLU A 136 -33.23 -25.21 45.92
CA GLU A 136 -34.69 -25.28 46.11
C GLU A 136 -35.18 -26.73 46.14
N LEU A 137 -34.70 -27.59 45.25
CA LEU A 137 -35.06 -29.01 45.28
C LEU A 137 -34.67 -29.66 46.62
N SER A 138 -33.47 -29.38 47.12
CA SER A 138 -33.01 -29.89 48.43
C SER A 138 -33.89 -29.40 49.58
N LYS A 139 -34.32 -28.13 49.51
CA LYS A 139 -35.22 -27.52 50.49
C LYS A 139 -36.60 -28.16 50.45
N GLU A 140 -37.20 -28.33 49.27
CA GLU A 140 -38.49 -29.01 49.10
C GLU A 140 -38.44 -30.46 49.63
N ILE A 141 -37.38 -31.21 49.31
CA ILE A 141 -37.20 -32.58 49.82
C ILE A 141 -37.12 -32.58 51.35
N ARG A 142 -36.36 -31.66 51.93
CA ARG A 142 -36.22 -31.54 53.39
C ARG A 142 -37.56 -31.18 54.04
N GLU A 143 -38.30 -30.24 53.48
CA GLU A 143 -39.61 -29.81 53.97
C GLU A 143 -40.63 -30.94 53.90
N ALA A 144 -40.69 -31.67 52.77
CA ALA A 144 -41.54 -32.84 52.60
C ALA A 144 -41.22 -33.93 53.63
N HIS A 145 -39.94 -34.22 53.88
CA HIS A 145 -39.54 -35.19 54.89
C HIS A 145 -39.95 -34.78 56.31
N LEU A 146 -39.76 -33.51 56.66
CA LEU A 146 -40.18 -32.97 57.96
C LEU A 146 -41.71 -32.96 58.11
N ALA A 147 -42.44 -32.63 57.05
CA ALA A 147 -43.91 -32.68 57.03
C ALA A 147 -44.42 -34.10 57.24
N ALA A 148 -43.86 -35.09 56.53
CA ALA A 148 -44.20 -36.50 56.72
C ALA A 148 -43.90 -36.99 58.13
N LEU A 149 -42.79 -36.54 58.74
CA LEU A 149 -42.49 -36.87 60.14
C LEU A 149 -43.51 -36.28 61.12
N ARG A 150 -43.87 -35.01 60.94
CA ARG A 150 -44.88 -34.33 61.76
C ARG A 150 -46.24 -35.01 61.66
N GLU A 151 -46.65 -35.41 60.46
CA GLU A 151 -47.93 -36.08 60.26
C GLU A 151 -47.99 -37.42 60.99
N ARG A 152 -46.94 -38.26 60.88
CA ARG A 152 -46.86 -39.53 61.62
C ARG A 152 -46.91 -39.34 63.14
N LEU A 153 -46.37 -38.24 63.66
CA LEU A 153 -46.46 -37.93 65.09
C LEU A 153 -47.88 -37.52 65.47
N ARG A 154 -48.53 -36.69 64.64
CA ARG A 154 -49.91 -36.25 64.82
C ARG A 154 -50.89 -37.43 64.82
N GLU A 155 -50.72 -38.37 63.89
CA GLU A 155 -51.50 -39.62 63.84
C GLU A 155 -51.38 -40.42 65.14
N LYS A 156 -50.18 -40.51 65.72
CA LYS A 156 -49.95 -41.18 67.02
C LYS A 156 -50.65 -40.46 68.17
N GLU A 157 -50.65 -39.13 68.18
CA GLU A 157 -51.36 -38.33 69.19
C GLU A 157 -52.87 -38.51 69.09
N LEU A 158 -53.43 -38.49 67.87
CA LEU A 158 -54.84 -38.74 67.61
C LEU A 158 -55.24 -40.15 68.06
N HIS A 159 -54.45 -41.16 67.71
CA HIS A 159 -54.68 -42.54 68.13
C HIS A 159 -54.66 -42.66 69.66
N ALA A 160 -53.69 -42.04 70.34
CA ALA A 160 -53.62 -42.06 71.80
C ALA A 160 -54.84 -41.39 72.45
N ALA A 161 -55.36 -40.29 71.87
CA ALA A 161 -56.57 -39.63 72.34
C ALA A 161 -57.82 -40.51 72.14
N GLU A 162 -57.93 -41.16 70.98
CA GLU A 162 -59.02 -42.09 70.71
C GLU A 162 -59.02 -43.28 71.67
N VAL A 163 -57.85 -43.87 71.95
CA VAL A 163 -57.72 -44.95 72.93
C VAL A 163 -58.18 -44.52 74.32
N ARG A 164 -57.85 -43.29 74.77
CA ARG A 164 -58.32 -42.74 76.05
C ARG A 164 -59.85 -42.60 76.09
N ARG A 165 -60.44 -42.00 75.06
CA ARG A 165 -61.90 -41.87 74.94
C ARG A 165 -62.61 -43.22 74.93
N ASN A 166 -62.08 -44.19 74.19
CA ASN A 166 -62.66 -45.54 74.12
C ASN A 166 -62.60 -46.26 75.48
N LYS A 167 -61.57 -45.99 76.29
CA LYS A 167 -61.47 -46.49 77.66
C LYS A 167 -62.57 -45.87 78.55
N GLU A 168 -62.72 -44.55 78.53
CA GLU A 168 -63.75 -43.83 79.30
C GLU A 168 -65.16 -44.35 78.97
N GLN A 169 -65.50 -44.49 77.70
CA GLN A 169 -66.80 -45.02 77.26
C GLN A 169 -67.06 -46.46 77.72
N ARG A 170 -66.02 -47.31 77.76
CA ARG A 170 -66.16 -48.69 78.26
C ARG A 170 -66.41 -48.71 79.77
N GLU A 171 -65.73 -47.84 80.51
CA GLU A 171 -65.93 -47.69 81.95
C GLU A 171 -67.35 -47.18 82.27
N GLU A 172 -67.87 -46.23 81.50
CA GLU A 172 -69.25 -45.72 81.62
C GLU A 172 -70.33 -46.77 81.32
N MET A 173 -70.07 -47.71 80.41
CA MET A 173 -71.03 -48.77 80.03
C MET A 173 -70.98 -50.00 80.94
N SER A 174 -69.91 -50.15 81.74
CA SER A 174 -69.72 -51.30 82.62
C SER A 174 -70.03 -51.01 84.10
N GLY A 175 -70.32 -49.75 84.44
CA GLY A 175 -70.75 -49.30 85.77
C GLY A 175 -72.24 -49.08 85.83
#